data_AF-A0A8J6UIY2-F1
#
_entry.id   AF-A0A8J6UIY2-F1
#
_cell.length_a   1.000
_cell.length_b   1.000
_cell.length_c   1.000
_cell.angle_alpha   90.00
_cell.angle_beta   90.00
_cell.angle_gamma   90.00
#
_symmetry.space_group_name_H-M   'P 1'
#
loop_
_entity.id
_entity.type
_entity.pdbx_description
1 polymer ?
#
loop_
_entity_poly.entity_id
_entity_poly.type
_entity_poly.pdbx_seq_one_letter_code
_entity_poly.pdbx_strand_id
1 'polypeptide(L)'
;MTPLAKLPIGIQTFSEIREEGYAYVDKTPLIHRLVTEGKYYFLSRPRRFGKSLLVSTLQDLFEGRRELFKGLDIEDKWDWETTYPVIKISFG
;
A
#
# COMPACT_ATOMS: atom_id res chain seq x y z
N MET A 1 -20.88 -19.36 -3.19
CA MET A 1 -20.76 -17.95 -2.74
C MET A 1 -19.39 -17.80 -2.13
N THR A 2 -18.52 -16.93 -2.66
CA THR A 2 -17.24 -16.62 -2.03
C THR A 2 -17.53 -16.00 -0.66
N PRO A 3 -16.92 -16.48 0.44
CA PRO A 3 -17.07 -15.86 1.75
C PRO A 3 -16.75 -14.36 1.65
N LEU A 4 -17.57 -13.52 2.28
CA LEU A 4 -17.31 -12.09 2.32
C LEU A 4 -15.96 -11.86 3.03
N ALA A 5 -15.03 -11.16 2.38
CA ALA A 5 -13.74 -10.85 2.98
C ALA A 5 -13.92 -10.05 4.27
N LYS A 6 -13.13 -10.35 5.30
CA LYS A 6 -13.18 -9.65 6.59
C LYS A 6 -12.80 -8.18 6.39
N LEU A 7 -13.47 -7.27 7.08
CA LEU A 7 -13.09 -5.86 7.06
C LEU A 7 -11.84 -5.64 7.94
N PRO A 8 -10.83 -4.87 7.47
CA PRO A 8 -9.60 -4.61 8.21
C PRO A 8 -9.80 -3.53 9.29
N ILE A 9 -10.69 -3.77 10.26
CA ILE A 9 -11.02 -2.79 11.30
C ILE A 9 -9.84 -2.66 12.26
N GLY A 10 -9.23 -1.47 12.31
CA GLY A 10 -8.08 -1.20 13.18
C GLY A 10 -6.73 -1.62 12.59
N ILE A 11 -6.73 -2.35 11.47
CA ILE A 11 -5.52 -2.79 10.78
C ILE A 11 -5.07 -1.70 9.80
N GLN A 12 -3.79 -1.35 9.85
CA GLN A 12 -3.19 -0.32 9.00
C GLN A 12 -1.94 -0.81 8.27
N THR A 13 -1.58 -2.07 8.46
CA THR A 13 -0.44 -2.72 7.80
C THR A 13 -0.92 -3.32 6.50
N PHE A 14 -0.29 -2.96 5.39
CA PHE A 14 -0.68 -3.49 4.08
C PHE A 14 -0.41 -4.99 3.98
N SER A 15 0.78 -5.47 4.38
CA SER A 15 1.09 -6.91 4.39
C SER A 15 0.06 -7.74 5.16
N GLU A 16 -0.31 -7.34 6.37
CA GLU A 16 -1.31 -8.02 7.21
C GLU A 16 -2.68 -8.12 6.49
N ILE A 17 -3.11 -7.03 5.84
CA ILE A 17 -4.36 -7.03 5.07
C ILE A 17 -4.30 -8.05 3.93
N ARG A 18 -3.17 -8.16 3.24
CA ARG A 18 -3.00 -9.04 2.07
C ARG A 18 -2.82 -10.50 2.47
N GLU A 19 -1.98 -10.77 3.47
CA GLU A 19 -1.62 -12.10 3.94
C GLU A 19 -2.79 -12.79 4.67
N GLU A 20 -3.55 -12.05 5.49
CA GLU A 20 -4.70 -12.60 6.22
C GLU A 20 -6.02 -12.56 5.41
N GLY A 21 -5.97 -12.09 4.16
CA GLY A 21 -7.12 -12.11 3.26
C GLY A 21 -8.25 -11.13 3.65
N TYR A 22 -7.91 -9.98 4.22
CA TYR A 22 -8.88 -8.91 4.48
C TYR A 22 -9.28 -8.22 3.18
N ALA A 23 -10.44 -7.55 3.22
CA ALA A 23 -10.89 -6.69 2.14
C ALA A 23 -9.91 -5.51 1.96
N TYR A 24 -9.33 -5.41 0.77
CA TYR A 24 -8.50 -4.28 0.36
C TYR A 24 -9.13 -3.59 -0.84
N VAL A 25 -9.32 -2.26 -0.74
CA VAL A 25 -9.75 -1.45 -1.89
C VAL A 25 -8.50 -1.05 -2.65
N ASP A 26 -8.38 -1.53 -3.89
CA ASP A 26 -7.21 -1.25 -4.70
C ASP A 26 -7.08 0.25 -5.02
N LYS A 27 -6.05 0.87 -4.45
CA LYS A 27 -5.63 2.25 -4.71
C LYS A 27 -4.25 2.32 -5.36
N THR A 28 -3.71 1.18 -5.78
CA THR A 28 -2.41 1.10 -6.42
C THR A 28 -2.31 1.83 -7.77
N PRO A 29 -3.38 2.05 -8.57
CA PRO A 29 -3.29 2.93 -9.74
C PRO A 29 -2.96 4.38 -9.36
N LEU A 30 -3.47 4.86 -8.22
CA LEU A 30 -3.17 6.20 -7.71
C LEU A 30 -1.73 6.23 -7.20
N ILE A 31 -1.29 5.20 -6.48
CA ILE A 31 0.10 5.08 -6.01
C ILE A 31 1.06 5.16 -7.19
N HIS A 32 0.79 4.41 -8.27
CA HIS A 32 1.62 4.44 -9.47
C HIS A 32 1.77 5.86 -10.03
N ARG A 33 0.68 6.61 -10.19
CA ARG A 33 0.74 8.02 -10.63
C ARG A 33 1.52 8.91 -9.66
N LEU A 34 1.32 8.71 -8.35
CA LEU A 34 2.04 9.48 -7.34
C LEU A 34 3.54 9.31 -7.52
N VAL A 35 4.03 8.07 -7.63
CA VAL A 35 5.47 7.79 -7.70
C VAL A 35 6.10 8.13 -9.04
N THR A 36 5.35 8.09 -10.15
CA THR A 36 5.89 8.38 -11.49
C THR A 36 5.83 9.87 -11.88
N GLU A 37 4.81 10.60 -11.44
CA GLU A 37 4.57 11.99 -11.88
C GLU A 37 4.97 13.03 -10.84
N GLY A 38 5.02 12.64 -9.56
CA GLY A 38 5.21 13.57 -8.46
C GLY A 38 6.65 13.81 -8.09
N LYS A 39 6.92 15.02 -7.57
CA LYS A 39 8.19 15.34 -6.88
C LYS A 39 8.02 15.40 -5.36
N TYR A 40 6.95 16.03 -4.89
CA TYR A 40 6.68 16.20 -3.46
C TYR A 40 5.19 16.18 -3.20
N TYR A 41 4.76 15.39 -2.21
CA TYR A 41 3.37 15.31 -1.77
C TYR A 41 3.24 15.62 -0.29
N PHE A 42 2.32 16.52 0.02
CA PHE A 42 1.85 16.74 1.37
C PHE A 42 0.52 16.02 1.59
N LEU A 43 0.54 14.95 2.39
CA LEU A 43 -0.68 14.26 2.81
C LEU A 43 -1.27 15.00 4.01
N SER A 44 -2.36 15.75 3.77
CA SER A 44 -3.03 16.55 4.80
C SER A 44 -3.45 15.70 6.02
N ARG A 45 -3.75 16.35 7.16
CA ARG A 45 -3.96 15.69 8.47
C ARG A 45 -5.42 15.39 8.87
N PRO A 46 -6.39 15.01 8.00
CA PRO A 46 -7.66 14.51 8.51
C PRO A 46 -7.44 13.18 9.24
N ARG A 47 -7.99 13.08 10.45
CA ARG A 47 -7.85 11.89 11.30
C ARG A 47 -8.55 10.69 10.64
N ARG A 48 -7.98 9.49 10.76
CA ARG A 48 -8.55 8.22 10.26
C ARG A 48 -8.81 8.12 8.74
N PHE A 49 -8.12 8.94 7.94
CA PHE A 49 -8.27 8.93 6.48
C PHE A 49 -7.40 7.90 5.74
N GLY A 50 -6.91 6.86 6.42
CA GLY A 50 -6.13 5.79 5.77
C GLY A 50 -4.68 6.13 5.38
N LYS A 51 -4.11 7.25 5.85
CA LYS A 51 -2.72 7.62 5.55
C LYS A 51 -1.70 6.55 5.97
N SER A 52 -1.86 5.95 7.16
CA SER A 52 -0.95 4.92 7.64
C SER A 52 -0.92 3.71 6.71
N LEU A 53 -2.10 3.29 6.22
CA LEU A 53 -2.22 2.20 5.25
C LEU A 53 -1.53 2.56 3.93
N LEU A 54 -1.70 3.79 3.44
CA LEU A 54 -1.01 4.26 2.25
C LEU A 54 0.52 4.21 2.43
N VAL A 55 1.05 4.71 3.55
CA VAL A 55 2.50 4.66 3.84
C VAL A 55 3.00 3.21 3.94
N SER A 56 2.23 2.31 4.57
CA SER A 56 2.59 0.89 4.62
C SER A 56 2.60 0.26 3.22
N THR A 57 1.62 0.60 2.38
CA THR A 57 1.55 0.09 0.99
C THR A 57 2.75 0.58 0.19
N LEU A 58 3.11 1.85 0.32
CA LEU A 58 4.31 2.42 -0.33
C LEU A 58 5.58 1.72 0.14
N GLN A 59 5.72 1.48 1.44
CA GLN A 59 6.86 0.75 1.99
C GLN A 59 7.00 -0.62 1.33
N ASP A 60 5.94 -1.42 1.32
CA ASP A 60 5.96 -2.78 0.75
C ASP A 60 6.21 -2.77 -0.77
N LEU A 61 5.73 -1.73 -1.48
CA LEU A 61 5.96 -1.54 -2.91
C LEU A 61 7.44 -1.25 -3.21
N PHE A 62 8.04 -0.27 -2.51
CA PHE A 62 9.43 0.13 -2.71
C PHE A 62 10.42 -0.94 -2.25
N GLU A 63 10.08 -1.74 -1.25
CA GLU A 63 10.85 -2.91 -0.84
C GLU A 63 10.72 -4.09 -1.82
N GLY A 64 9.88 -3.98 -2.86
CA GLY A 64 9.74 -5.00 -3.90
C GLY A 64 8.98 -6.25 -3.46
N ARG A 65 8.07 -6.16 -2.48
CA ARG A 65 7.31 -7.31 -1.96
C ARG A 65 6.18 -7.75 -2.90
N ARG A 66 6.52 -8.18 -4.12
CA ARG A 66 5.61 -8.50 -5.24
C ARG A 66 4.42 -9.36 -4.85
N GLU A 67 4.64 -10.37 -4.01
CA GLU A 67 3.61 -11.31 -3.57
C GLU A 67 2.39 -10.62 -2.94
N LEU A 68 2.58 -9.50 -2.24
CA LEU A 68 1.50 -8.72 -1.63
C LEU A 68 0.64 -7.98 -2.66
N PHE A 69 1.18 -7.75 -3.86
CA PHE A 69 0.52 -6.97 -4.92
C PHE A 69 -0.18 -7.84 -5.98
N LYS A 70 -0.14 -9.17 -5.83
CA LYS A 70 -0.84 -10.09 -6.74
C LYS A 70 -2.32 -9.74 -6.89
N GLY A 71 -2.78 -9.59 -8.13
CA GLY A 71 -4.14 -9.23 -8.50
C GLY A 71 -4.52 -7.76 -8.27
N LEU A 72 -3.55 -6.89 -7.93
CA LEU A 72 -3.74 -5.44 -7.87
C LEU A 72 -3.28 -4.80 -9.18
N ASP A 73 -3.81 -3.62 -9.50
CA ASP A 73 -3.53 -2.92 -10.76
C ASP A 73 -2.04 -2.63 -10.98
N ILE A 74 -1.26 -2.43 -9.92
CA ILE A 74 0.18 -2.12 -10.05
C ILE A 74 1.05 -3.35 -10.33
N GLU A 75 0.52 -4.57 -10.23
CA GLU A 75 1.30 -5.82 -10.36
C GLU A 75 2.13 -5.88 -11.64
N ASP A 76 1.54 -5.48 -12.77
CA ASP A 76 2.16 -5.51 -14.10
C ASP A 76 2.79 -4.17 -14.52
N LYS A 77 2.70 -3.14 -13.66
CA LYS A 77 3.20 -1.78 -13.94
C LYS A 77 4.45 -1.41 -13.15
N TRP A 78 4.81 -2.21 -12.14
CA TRP A 78 5.99 -1.97 -11.31
C TRP A 78 7.18 -2.83 -11.75
N ASP A 79 8.37 -2.25 -11.69
CA ASP A 79 9.61 -3.00 -11.88
C ASP A 79 10.03 -3.67 -10.56
N TRP A 80 9.76 -4.96 -10.44
CA TRP A 80 10.03 -5.74 -9.23
C TRP A 80 11.50 -6.10 -9.04
N GLU A 81 12.35 -5.96 -10.06
CA GLU A 81 13.79 -6.15 -9.93
C GLU A 81 14.45 -4.94 -9.24
N THR A 82 13.79 -3.78 -9.30
CA THR A 82 14.24 -2.55 -8.65
C THR A 82 13.66 -2.45 -7.24
N THR A 83 14.53 -2.65 -6.23
CA THR A 83 14.18 -2.52 -4.81
C THR A 83 14.92 -1.36 -4.15
N TYR A 84 14.29 -0.72 -3.16
CA TYR A 84 14.85 0.40 -2.41
C TYR A 84 14.88 0.11 -0.91
N PRO A 85 15.94 0.50 -0.19
CA PRO A 85 15.90 0.53 1.26
C PRO A 85 14.89 1.60 1.73
N VAL A 86 13.88 1.20 2.50
CA VAL A 86 12.86 2.12 3.01
C VAL A 86 13.15 2.47 4.47
N ILE A 87 13.27 3.77 4.75
CA ILE A 87 13.41 4.30 6.12
C ILE A 87 12.09 4.96 6.51
N LYS A 88 11.40 4.37 7.49
CA LYS A 88 10.17 4.93 8.06
C LYS A 88 10.47 5.61 9.39
N ILE A 89 10.35 6.94 9.43
CA ILE A 89 10.55 7.73 10.65
C ILE A 89 9.20 8.12 11.22
N SER A 90 9.00 7.88 12.51
CA SER A 90 7.81 8.29 13.27
C SER A 90 8.27 8.89 14.61
N PHE A 91 7.60 9.95 15.04
CA PHE A 91 7.94 10.67 16.27
C PHE A 91 6.92 10.49 17.40
N GLY A 92 5.91 9.63 17.21
CA GLY A 92 4.76 9.51 18.11
C GLY A 92 3.60 10.42 17.72
#